data_AF-A0A7C5DYM6-F1
#
_entry.id   AF-A0A7C5DYM6-F1
#
_cell.length_a   1.000
_cell.length_b   1.000
_cell.length_c   1.000
_cell.angle_alpha   90.00
_cell.angle_beta   90.00
_cell.angle_gamma   90.00
#
_symmetry.space_group_name_H-M   'P 1'
#
loop_
_entity.id
_entity.type
_entity.pdbx_description
1 polymer ?
#
loop_
_entity_poly.entity_id
_entity_poly.type
_entity_poly.pdbx_seq_one_letter_code
_entity_poly.pdbx_strand_id
1 'polypeptide(L)'
;TILAESNKIDSLTALVFKETSSIGLRYFPVNRQVLKRKKLNVKVMGETISIKTAEFEGKLINIQPEFSDCKKAADKKGVPLKRIMEMAINEFSSIKKG
;
A
#
# COMPACT_ATOMS: atom_id res chain seq x y z
N THR A 1 -5.80 13.63 13.43
CA THR A 1 -5.12 14.19 12.25
C THR A 1 -5.68 13.53 11.00
N ILE A 2 -6.00 14.32 9.98
CA ILE A 2 -6.53 13.84 8.69
C ILE A 2 -5.55 14.26 7.59
N LEU A 3 -5.22 13.36 6.67
CA LEU A 3 -4.48 13.68 5.44
C LEU A 3 -5.43 13.58 4.27
N ALA A 4 -5.57 14.66 3.51
CA ALA A 4 -6.51 14.74 2.40
C ALA A 4 -5.95 15.60 1.27
N GLU A 5 -6.56 15.46 0.10
CA GLU A 5 -6.36 16.38 -1.02
C GLU A 5 -6.95 17.75 -0.66
N SER A 6 -6.33 18.82 -1.17
CA SER A 6 -6.69 20.20 -0.83
C SER A 6 -8.15 20.55 -1.21
N ASN A 7 -8.67 19.97 -2.27
CA ASN A 7 -10.06 20.16 -2.71
C ASN A 7 -11.12 19.52 -1.79
N LYS A 8 -10.71 18.75 -0.77
CA LYS A 8 -11.62 18.12 0.21
C LYS A 8 -11.65 18.84 1.55
N ILE A 9 -10.93 19.95 1.70
CA ILE A 9 -10.80 20.66 2.99
C ILE A 9 -12.17 21.08 3.52
N ASP A 10 -13.04 21.66 2.70
CA ASP A 10 -14.34 22.18 3.15
C ASP A 10 -15.29 21.06 3.61
N SER A 11 -15.40 20.00 2.81
CA SER A 11 -16.28 18.86 3.12
C SER A 11 -15.81 18.10 4.36
N LEU A 12 -14.49 17.94 4.55
CA LEU A 12 -13.92 17.31 5.73
C LEU A 12 -14.05 18.20 6.98
N THR A 13 -13.87 19.51 6.83
CA THR A 13 -14.10 20.48 7.92
C THR A 13 -15.52 20.39 8.44
N ALA A 14 -16.51 20.39 7.53
CA ALA A 14 -17.92 20.26 7.88
C ALA A 14 -18.20 18.93 8.59
N LEU A 15 -17.63 17.82 8.10
CA LEU A 15 -17.79 16.50 8.73
C LEU A 15 -17.21 16.48 10.15
N VAL A 16 -16.03 17.06 10.37
CA VAL A 16 -15.41 17.07 11.70
C VAL A 16 -16.23 17.88 12.70
N PHE A 17 -16.74 19.06 12.33
CA PHE A 17 -17.59 19.84 13.23
C PHE A 17 -18.94 19.17 13.51
N LYS A 18 -19.48 18.43 12.54
CA LYS A 18 -20.74 17.71 12.72
C LYS A 18 -20.60 16.52 13.65
N GLU A 19 -19.53 15.74 13.49
CA GLU A 19 -19.39 14.43 14.14
C GLU A 19 -18.51 14.48 15.41
N THR A 20 -17.98 15.65 15.76
CA THR A 20 -17.13 15.83 16.95
C THR A 20 -17.52 17.08 17.73
N SER A 21 -17.09 17.18 18.98
CA SER A 21 -17.26 18.38 19.81
C SER A 21 -16.22 19.48 19.52
N SER A 22 -15.49 19.38 18.41
CA SER A 22 -14.43 20.34 18.08
C SER A 22 -15.04 21.71 17.74
N ILE A 23 -14.46 22.78 18.30
CA ILE A 23 -14.88 24.17 18.06
C ILE A 23 -14.04 24.84 16.95
N GLY A 24 -12.90 24.25 16.60
CA GLY A 24 -12.00 24.79 15.59
C GLY A 24 -10.98 23.78 15.11
N LEU A 25 -10.46 24.00 13.90
CA LEU A 25 -9.48 23.14 13.24
C LEU A 25 -8.25 23.94 12.85
N ARG A 26 -7.09 23.29 12.92
CA ARG A 26 -5.84 23.79 12.35
C ARG A 26 -5.45 22.85 11.21
N TYR A 27 -5.17 23.40 10.05
CA TYR A 27 -4.69 22.64 8.90
C TYR A 27 -3.45 23.31 8.32
N PHE A 28 -2.58 22.49 7.72
CA PHE A 28 -1.32 22.92 7.13
C PHE A 28 -1.19 22.26 5.76
N PRO A 29 -1.09 23.03 4.66
CA PRO A 29 -0.80 22.45 3.36
C PRO A 29 0.63 21.91 3.36
N VAL A 30 0.82 20.73 2.79
CA VAL A 30 2.14 20.10 2.65
C VAL A 30 2.33 19.61 1.23
N ASN A 31 3.52 19.82 0.68
CA ASN A 31 3.92 19.20 -0.56
C ASN A 31 4.32 17.74 -0.30
N ARG A 32 3.95 16.85 -1.22
CA ARG A 32 4.25 15.43 -1.14
C ARG A 32 4.95 14.97 -2.40
N GLN A 33 6.20 14.55 -2.26
CA GLN A 33 6.90 13.82 -3.32
C GLN A 33 6.59 12.32 -3.19
N VAL A 34 6.23 11.69 -4.31
CA VAL A 34 5.84 10.29 -4.36
C VAL A 34 6.61 9.60 -5.47
N LEU A 35 7.22 8.47 -5.14
CA LEU A 35 7.85 7.60 -6.13
C LEU A 35 6.81 7.05 -7.10
N LYS A 36 7.25 6.76 -8.33
CA LYS A 36 6.43 6.02 -9.28
C LYS A 36 6.22 4.62 -8.73
N ARG A 37 4.95 4.24 -8.52
CA ARG A 37 4.57 2.93 -8.00
C ARG A 37 3.84 2.15 -9.06
N LYS A 38 4.09 0.84 -9.13
CA LYS A 38 3.30 -0.09 -9.93
C LYS A 38 2.70 -1.16 -9.02
N LYS A 39 1.57 -1.72 -9.45
CA LYS A 39 1.00 -2.92 -8.86
C LYS A 39 1.13 -4.03 -9.89
N LEU A 40 1.74 -5.13 -9.48
CA LEU A 40 1.98 -6.32 -10.31
C LEU A 40 1.51 -7.53 -9.54
N ASN A 41 1.12 -8.59 -10.22
CA ASN A 41 0.62 -9.80 -9.56
C ASN A 41 1.62 -10.94 -9.75
N VAL A 42 1.82 -11.74 -8.70
CA VAL A 42 2.60 -12.98 -8.74
C VAL A 42 1.74 -14.14 -8.23
N LYS A 43 2.02 -15.35 -8.70
CA LYS A 43 1.36 -16.56 -8.21
C LYS A 43 2.25 -17.25 -7.19
N VAL A 44 1.76 -17.41 -5.97
CA VAL A 44 2.44 -18.14 -4.89
C VAL A 44 1.53 -19.25 -4.41
N MET A 45 1.97 -20.51 -4.56
CA MET A 45 1.20 -21.69 -4.16
C MET A 45 -0.24 -21.72 -4.76
N GLY A 46 -0.41 -21.16 -5.96
CA GLY A 46 -1.69 -21.04 -6.65
C GLY A 46 -2.55 -19.86 -6.24
N GLU A 47 -2.15 -19.08 -5.22
CA GLU A 47 -2.83 -17.82 -4.85
C GLU A 47 -2.21 -16.65 -5.60
N THR A 48 -3.04 -15.67 -5.98
CA THR A 48 -2.57 -14.43 -6.60
C THR A 48 -2.25 -13.42 -5.51
N ILE A 49 -1.01 -12.95 -5.48
CA ILE A 49 -0.52 -11.96 -4.52
C ILE A 49 -0.14 -10.69 -5.28
N SER A 50 -0.75 -9.58 -4.89
CA SER A 50 -0.39 -8.27 -5.42
C SER A 50 0.93 -7.79 -4.82
N ILE A 51 1.82 -7.25 -5.65
CA ILE A 51 3.11 -6.67 -5.29
C ILE A 51 3.06 -5.17 -5.62
N LYS A 52 3.30 -4.34 -4.61
CA LYS A 52 3.58 -2.92 -4.78
C LYS A 52 5.08 -2.74 -5.02
N THR A 53 5.44 -2.18 -6.15
CA THR A 53 6.82 -1.75 -6.42
C THR A 53 6.94 -0.23 -6.35
N ALA A 54 8.13 0.26 -6.01
CA ALA A 54 8.47 1.67 -6.10
C ALA A 54 9.80 1.86 -6.84
N GLU A 55 9.80 2.76 -7.81
CA GLU A 55 10.98 3.12 -8.61
C GLU A 55 11.43 4.55 -8.28
N PHE A 56 12.73 4.74 -8.12
CA PHE A 56 13.39 6.03 -7.98
C PHE A 56 14.58 6.09 -8.92
N GLU A 57 14.67 7.12 -9.76
CA GLU A 57 15.74 7.27 -10.77
C GLU A 57 15.94 6.02 -11.65
N GLY A 58 14.83 5.38 -12.04
CA GLY A 58 14.84 4.15 -12.84
C GLY A 58 15.27 2.89 -12.07
N LYS A 59 15.66 3.02 -10.79
CA LYS A 59 16.02 1.90 -9.92
C LYS A 59 14.82 1.47 -9.09
N LEU A 60 14.59 0.15 -9.06
CA LEU A 60 13.59 -0.45 -8.18
C LEU A 60 14.14 -0.44 -6.75
N ILE A 61 13.53 0.35 -5.86
CA ILE A 61 14.02 0.50 -4.48
C ILE A 61 13.14 -0.20 -3.45
N ASN A 62 11.91 -0.58 -3.82
CA ASN A 62 11.02 -1.30 -2.92
C ASN A 62 10.15 -2.32 -3.66
N ILE A 63 9.97 -3.48 -3.04
CA ILE A 63 9.10 -4.58 -3.46
C ILE A 63 8.34 -5.02 -2.22
N GLN A 64 7.06 -4.68 -2.15
CA GLN A 64 6.23 -4.96 -1.00
C GLN A 64 5.02 -5.79 -1.43
N PRO A 65 4.96 -7.08 -1.04
CA PRO A 65 3.72 -7.85 -1.16
C PRO A 65 2.59 -7.20 -0.34
N GLU A 66 1.37 -7.19 -0.90
CA GLU A 66 0.19 -6.73 -0.19
C GLU A 66 -0.12 -7.67 0.96
N PHE A 67 -0.05 -7.13 2.18
CA PHE A 67 -0.23 -7.89 3.41
C PHE A 67 -1.55 -8.66 3.45
N SER A 68 -2.65 -8.06 2.97
CA SER A 68 -3.97 -8.70 2.95
C SER A 68 -4.01 -9.96 2.08
N ASP A 69 -3.32 -9.95 0.95
CA ASP A 69 -3.27 -11.07 0.01
C ASP A 69 -2.39 -12.18 0.60
N CYS A 70 -1.22 -11.80 1.13
CA CYS A 70 -0.33 -12.74 1.81
C CYS A 70 -0.99 -13.41 3.02
N LYS A 71 -1.77 -12.66 3.80
CA LYS A 71 -2.51 -13.20 4.95
C LYS A 71 -3.57 -14.20 4.50
N LYS A 72 -4.38 -13.86 3.50
CA LYS A 72 -5.38 -14.79 2.94
C LYS A 72 -4.72 -16.07 2.41
N ALA A 73 -3.59 -15.95 1.72
CA ALA A 73 -2.86 -17.10 1.20
C ALA A 73 -2.26 -17.97 2.33
N ALA A 74 -1.68 -17.33 3.35
CA ALA A 74 -1.16 -18.01 4.54
C ALA A 74 -2.24 -18.84 5.25
N ASP A 75 -3.40 -18.23 5.49
CA ASP A 75 -4.54 -18.88 6.16
C ASP A 75 -5.07 -20.06 5.33
N LYS A 76 -5.23 -19.89 4.00
CA LYS A 76 -5.70 -20.97 3.12
C LYS A 76 -4.74 -22.14 2.99
N LYS A 77 -3.43 -21.88 3.00
CA LYS A 77 -2.39 -22.89 2.73
C LYS A 77 -1.80 -23.49 4.01
N GLY A 78 -2.12 -22.94 5.19
CA GLY A 78 -1.54 -23.36 6.45
C GLY A 78 -0.04 -23.06 6.54
N VAL A 79 0.43 -22.01 5.86
CA VAL A 79 1.85 -21.64 5.77
C VAL A 79 2.07 -20.32 6.53
N PRO A 80 3.17 -20.17 7.29
CA PRO A 80 3.46 -18.91 7.97
C PRO A 80 3.48 -17.71 7.01
N LEU A 81 2.81 -16.62 7.42
CA LEU A 81 2.72 -15.38 6.64
C LEU A 81 4.08 -14.87 6.15
N LYS A 82 5.10 -14.90 7.02
CA LYS A 82 6.47 -14.51 6.66
C LYS A 82 6.99 -15.29 5.45
N ARG A 83 6.70 -16.59 5.40
CA ARG A 83 7.13 -17.47 4.31
C ARG A 83 6.41 -17.16 3.00
N ILE A 84 5.11 -16.87 3.06
CA ILE A 84 4.34 -16.41 1.89
C ILE A 84 4.90 -15.08 1.35
N MET A 85 5.24 -14.13 2.22
CA MET A 85 5.86 -12.87 1.82
C MET A 85 7.22 -13.08 1.13
N GLU A 86 8.09 -13.94 1.70
CA GLU A 86 9.38 -14.30 1.09
C GLU A 86 9.20 -14.95 -0.30
N MET A 87 8.27 -15.89 -0.42
CA MET A 87 7.95 -16.53 -1.71
C MET A 87 7.47 -15.51 -2.75
N ALA A 88 6.62 -14.56 -2.35
CA ALA A 88 6.11 -13.54 -3.25
C ALA A 88 7.21 -12.61 -3.77
N ILE A 89 8.17 -12.23 -2.92
CA ILE A 89 9.34 -11.42 -3.31
C ILE A 89 10.24 -12.21 -4.27
N ASN A 90 10.48 -13.49 -3.98
CA ASN A 90 11.32 -14.34 -4.82
C ASN A 90 10.69 -14.55 -6.21
N GLU A 91 9.39 -14.87 -6.27
CA GLU A 91 8.66 -15.05 -7.52
C GLU A 91 8.68 -13.78 -8.37
N PHE A 92 8.45 -12.62 -7.76
CA PHE A 92 8.55 -11.34 -8.44
C PHE A 92 9.95 -11.11 -9.05
N SER A 93 10.99 -11.46 -8.30
CA SER A 93 12.38 -11.29 -8.72
C SER A 93 12.76 -12.22 -9.88
N SER A 94 12.17 -13.42 -9.95
CA SER A 94 12.35 -14.36 -11.05
C SER A 94 11.72 -13.85 -12.34
N ILE A 95 10.50 -13.30 -12.29
CA ILE A 95 9.78 -12.78 -13.46
C ILE A 95 10.52 -11.59 -14.10
N LYS A 96 11.18 -10.74 -13.29
CA LYS A 96 11.89 -9.56 -13.80
C LYS A 96 13.25 -9.90 -14.46
N LYS A 97 13.82 -11.07 -14.17
CA LYS A 97 15.12 -11.50 -14.73
C LYS A 97 14.98 -12.17 -16.12
N GLY A 98 13.79 -12.62 -16.48
CA GLY A 98 13.46 -13.10 -17.84
C GLY A 98 12.97 -11.96 -18.72
#